data_AF-A0A2U8U7J7-F1
#
_entry.id   AF-A0A2U8U7J7-F1
#
_cell.length_a   1.000
_cell.length_b   1.000
_cell.length_c   1.000
_cell.angle_alpha   90.00
_cell.angle_beta   90.00
_cell.angle_gamma   90.00
#
_symmetry.space_group_name_H-M   'P 1'
#
loop_
_entity.id
_entity.type
_entity.pdbx_description
1 polymer ?
#
loop_
_entity_poly.entity_id
_entity_poly.type
_entity_poly.pdbx_seq_one_letter_code
_entity_poly.pdbx_strand_id
1 'polypeptide(L)' 'MPSDKTVGGGDDSFNTFFSETGAGKHVPRAVFVDLEPTVVDEVRTGTYRQLFHPEQLITGKEDAANNYARGH' A
#
# COMPACT_ATOMS: atom_id res chain seq x y z
N MET A 1 8.98 -6.71 6.37
CA MET A 1 9.35 -5.31 6.06
C MET A 1 10.86 -5.22 6.03
N PRO A 2 11.51 -5.03 4.87
CA PRO A 2 12.92 -4.67 4.87
C PRO A 2 13.04 -3.35 5.64
N SER A 3 14.03 -3.26 6.52
CA SER A 3 14.21 -2.12 7.42
C SER A 3 14.35 -0.83 6.62
N ASP A 4 13.36 0.06 6.74
CA ASP A 4 13.32 1.40 6.18
C ASP A 4 14.41 2.25 6.85
N LYS A 5 15.61 2.27 6.27
CA LYS A 5 16.64 3.26 6.63
C LYS A 5 16.36 4.48 5.77
N THR A 6 15.73 5.49 6.35
CA THR A 6 15.50 6.79 5.69
C THR A 6 16.86 7.40 5.32
N VAL A 7 17.15 7.48 4.03
CA VAL A 7 18.38 8.10 3.49
C VAL A 7 18.02 9.50 3.03
N GLY A 8 17.90 10.44 3.96
CA GLY A 8 17.48 11.82 3.68
C GLY A 8 16.96 12.48 4.95
N GLY A 9 17.26 13.75 5.18
CA GLY A 9 17.00 14.48 6.44
C GLY A 9 15.57 14.29 6.96
N GLY A 10 15.42 13.47 7.99
CA GLY A 10 14.16 12.81 8.36
C GLY A 10 13.08 13.66 9.03
N ASP A 11 13.11 14.99 8.96
CA ASP A 11 12.20 15.87 9.73
C ASP A 11 11.19 16.65 8.87
N ASP A 12 11.13 16.41 7.56
CA ASP A 12 10.05 16.97 6.76
C ASP A 12 8.69 16.41 7.20
N SER A 13 7.71 17.29 7.38
CA SER A 13 6.40 16.95 7.95
C SER A 13 5.65 15.86 7.17
N PHE A 14 5.90 15.72 5.86
CA PHE A 14 5.27 14.70 5.03
C PHE A 14 5.83 13.28 5.25
N ASN A 15 7.01 13.13 5.87
CA ASN A 15 7.59 11.80 6.17
C ASN A 15 6.74 10.99 7.16
N THR A 16 5.81 11.65 7.85
CA THR A 16 4.76 10.99 8.64
C THR A 16 3.88 10.07 7.80
N PHE A 17 3.64 10.40 6.52
CA PHE A 17 2.80 9.64 5.60
C PHE A 17 3.59 8.90 4.52
N PHE A 18 4.86 9.25 4.29
CA PHE A 18 5.68 8.67 3.23
C PHE A 18 7.03 8.16 3.77
N SER A 19 7.51 7.06 3.20
CA SER A 19 8.91 6.63 3.33
C SER A 19 9.69 7.03 2.08
N GLU A 20 10.93 7.46 2.26
CA GLU A 20 11.84 7.76 1.16
C GLU A 20 12.78 6.57 0.91
N THR A 21 12.73 6.02 -0.30
CA THR A 21 13.68 5.00 -0.73
C THR A 21 15.04 5.61 -1.03
N GLY A 22 16.11 4.82 -1.02
CA GLY A 22 17.45 5.30 -1.39
C GLY A 22 17.58 5.86 -2.82
N ALA A 23 16.56 5.71 -3.67
CA ALA A 23 16.47 6.30 -5.00
C ALA A 23 15.68 7.64 -5.03
N GLY A 24 15.33 8.20 -3.87
CA GLY A 24 14.56 9.45 -3.74
C GLY A 24 13.06 9.32 -3.99
N LYS A 25 12.56 8.09 -4.18
CA LYS A 25 11.13 7.83 -4.36
C LYS A 25 10.43 7.85 -3.00
N HIS A 26 9.33 8.61 -2.92
CA HIS A 26 8.44 8.67 -1.77
C HIS A 26 7.32 7.64 -1.93
N VAL A 27 7.22 6.69 -1.01
CA VAL A 27 6.24 5.60 -1.02
C VAL A 27 5.27 5.78 0.16
N PRO A 28 3.94 5.70 -0.05
CA PRO A 28 2.99 5.85 1.04
C PRO A 28 3.18 4.80 2.14
N ARG A 29 3.03 5.24 3.40
CA ARG A 29 2.87 4.37 4.58
C ARG A 29 1.41 3.91 4.67
N ALA A 30 0.95 3.14 3.69
CA ALA A 30 -0.42 2.67 3.58
C ALA A 30 -0.47 1.17 3.27
N VAL A 31 -1.56 0.52 3.65
CA VAL A 31 -1.87 -0.88 3.28
C VAL A 31 -3.30 -0.91 2.74
N PHE A 32 -3.48 -1.53 1.58
CA PHE A 32 -4.78 -1.74 0.96
C PHE A 32 -5.10 -3.23 1.11
N VAL A 33 -6.26 -3.52 1.66
CA VAL A 33 -6.72 -4.88 1.90
C VAL A 33 -8.13 -5.01 1.35
N ASP A 34 -8.32 -5.98 0.48
CA ASP A 34 -9.63 -6.39 -0.01
C ASP A 34 -9.72 -7.92 -0.04
N LEU A 35 -10.91 -8.47 0.12
CA LEU A 35 -11.17 -9.91 0.10
C LEU A 35 -11.26 -10.46 -1.32
N GLU A 36 -11.39 -9.57 -2.31
CA GLU A 36 -11.41 -9.89 -3.73
C GLU A 36 -10.45 -8.96 -4.50
N PRO A 37 -10.02 -9.32 -5.73
CA PRO A 37 -8.93 -8.60 -6.40
C PRO A 37 -9.34 -7.34 -7.16
N THR A 38 -10.60 -7.17 -7.56
CA THR A 38 -11.05 -6.20 -8.57
C THR A 38 -10.64 -4.77 -8.22
N VAL A 39 -10.97 -4.28 -7.03
CA VAL A 39 -10.67 -2.89 -6.65
C VAL A 39 -9.17 -2.65 -6.49
N VAL A 40 -8.44 -3.62 -5.92
CA VAL A 40 -6.99 -3.50 -5.74
C VAL A 40 -6.24 -3.61 -7.06
N ASP A 41 -6.74 -4.37 -8.03
CA ASP A 41 -6.16 -4.50 -9.36
C ASP A 41 -6.27 -3.18 -10.17
N GLU A 42 -7.30 -2.37 -9.94
CA GLU A 42 -7.36 -1.00 -10.48
C GLU A 42 -6.22 -0.14 -9.94
N VAL A 43 -5.87 -0.28 -8.65
CA VAL A 43 -4.71 0.43 -8.06
C VAL A 43 -3.41 -0.08 -8.65
N ARG A 44 -3.26 -1.40 -8.86
CA ARG A 44 -2.08 -2.03 -9.44
C ARG A 44 -1.86 -1.67 -10.92
N THR A 45 -2.90 -1.27 -11.64
CA THR A 45 -2.84 -1.01 -13.09
C THR A 45 -3.06 0.45 -13.47
N GLY A 46 -3.63 1.26 -12.57
CA GLY A 46 -3.97 2.65 -12.79
C GLY A 46 -2.79 3.64 -12.74
N THR A 47 -3.12 4.92 -12.71
CA THR A 47 -2.16 6.04 -12.79
C THR A 47 -1.06 5.96 -11.74
N TYR A 48 -1.39 5.53 -10.51
CA TYR A 48 -0.47 5.45 -9.38
C TYR A 48 0.10 4.05 -9.14
N ARG A 49 0.06 3.15 -10.14
CA ARG A 49 0.54 1.76 -10.03
C ARG A 49 1.98 1.59 -9.52
N GLN A 50 2.84 2.59 -9.76
CA GLN A 50 4.23 2.57 -9.29
C GLN A 50 4.41 3.27 -7.94
N LEU A 51 3.37 3.88 -7.36
CA LEU A 51 3.50 4.66 -6.14
C LEU A 51 3.66 3.75 -4.91
N PHE A 52 2.88 2.68 -4.84
CA PHE A 52 2.82 1.78 -3.69
C PHE A 52 3.84 0.64 -3.77
N HIS A 53 4.15 0.05 -2.61
CA HIS A 53 4.81 -1.24 -2.54
C HIS A 53 3.81 -2.35 -2.92
N PRO A 54 4.11 -3.23 -3.90
CA PRO A 54 3.17 -4.28 -4.31
C PRO A 54 2.73 -5.20 -3.15
N GLU A 55 3.62 -5.42 -2.18
CA GLU A 55 3.34 -6.21 -0.97
C GLU A 55 2.36 -5.55 0.01
N GLN A 56 2.06 -4.25 -0.16
CA GLN A 56 1.06 -3.52 0.61
C GLN A 56 -0.34 -3.57 -0.03
N LEU A 57 -0.47 -4.18 -1.22
CA LEU A 57 -1.72 -4.34 -1.95
C LEU A 57 -2.18 -5.80 -1.83
N ILE A 58 -2.97 -6.10 -0.80
CA ILE A 58 -3.33 -7.45 -0.38
C ILE A 58 -4.75 -7.78 -0.83
N THR A 59 -4.92 -8.94 -1.47
CA THR A 59 -6.19 -9.40 -2.05
C THR A 59 -6.48 -10.85 -1.68
N GLY A 60 -7.72 -11.14 -1.30
CA GLY A 60 -8.24 -12.51 -1.26
C GLY A 60 -8.73 -13.01 -2.63
N LYS A 61 -9.50 -14.10 -2.63
CA LYS A 61 -10.13 -14.67 -3.84
C LYS A 61 -11.65 -14.57 -3.85
N GLU A 62 -12.27 -14.43 -2.68
CA GLU A 62 -13.71 -14.42 -2.50
C GLU A 62 -14.08 -13.30 -1.54
N ASP A 63 -15.12 -12.55 -1.89
CA ASP A 63 -15.60 -11.43 -1.08
C ASP A 63 -16.37 -11.86 0.18
N ALA A 64 -16.69 -10.89 1.03
CA ALA A 64 -17.56 -11.11 2.17
C ALA A 64 -19.03 -11.35 1.76
N ALA A 65 -19.42 -11.14 0.50
CA ALA A 65 -20.79 -11.25 0.01
C ALA A 65 -21.83 -10.52 0.88
N ASN A 66 -21.53 -9.30 1.33
CA ASN A 66 -22.34 -8.51 2.27
C ASN A 66 -22.64 -9.22 3.60
N ASN A 67 -21.80 -10.18 4.02
CA ASN A 67 -21.95 -10.95 5.25
C ASN A 67 -20.83 -10.62 6.24
N TYR A 68 -21.20 -10.01 7.38
CA TYR A 68 -20.27 -9.68 8.46
C TYR A 68 -19.45 -10.89 8.94
N ALA A 69 -20.07 -12.07 9.06
CA ALA A 69 -19.39 -13.27 9.57
C ALA A 69 -18.32 -13.81 8.62
N ARG A 70 -18.35 -13.45 7.32
CA ARG A 70 -17.27 -13.80 6.39
C ARG A 70 -16.09 -12.83 6.47
N GLY A 71 -16.30 -11.62 7.01
CA GLY A 71 -15.28 -10.56 7.07
C GLY A 71 -14.63 -10.35 8.43
N HIS A 72 -15.11 -11.00 9.49
CA HIS A 72 -14.59 -10.90 10.87
C HIS A 72 -13.59 -12.02 11.17
#